data_AF-A0A2P0QM69-F1
#
_entry.id   AF-A0A2P0QM69-F1
#
_cell.length_a   1.000
_cell.length_b   1.000
_cell.length_c   1.000
_cell.angle_alpha   90.00
_cell.angle_beta   90.00
_cell.angle_gamma   90.00
#
_symmetry.space_group_name_H-M   'P 1'
#
loop_
_entity.id
_entity.type
_entity.pdbx_description
1 polymer ?
#
loop_
_entity_poly.entity_id
_entity_poly.type
_entity_poly.pdbx_seq_one_letter_code
_entity_poly.pdbx_strand_id
1 'polypeptide(L)'
;AQDVISHALAEAGVKRDEIEAVGTTGYGRFLVGKAINADLIQEELTVNSKGAVYLADRQHGPATVIDIGGMDNKAISVMDGIPGTFTMGGICAGASGRFLEMTAKRLGVEITELGPLAMKGIGRHVPMNSYCIVFGTQSLVNALA
;
A
#
# COMPACT_ATOMS: atom_id res chain seq x y z
N ALA A 1 3.01 -3.54 -17.75
CA ALA A 1 1.63 -3.02 -17.95
C ALA A 1 0.80 -4.01 -18.78
N GLN A 2 1.21 -4.34 -20.01
CA GLN A 2 0.48 -5.31 -20.84
C GLN A 2 0.37 -6.70 -20.20
N ASP A 3 1.43 -7.20 -19.55
CA ASP A 3 1.39 -8.49 -18.84
C ASP A 3 0.32 -8.50 -17.74
N VAL A 4 0.28 -7.46 -16.90
CA VAL A 4 -0.69 -7.33 -15.80
C VAL A 4 -2.12 -7.24 -16.33
N ILE A 5 -2.34 -6.46 -17.39
CA ILE A 5 -3.66 -6.36 -18.03
C ILE A 5 -4.09 -7.72 -18.58
N SER A 6 -3.18 -8.43 -19.25
CA SER A 6 -3.47 -9.73 -19.85
C SER A 6 -3.82 -10.77 -18.78
N HIS A 7 -3.08 -10.79 -17.66
CA HIS A 7 -3.40 -11.63 -16.51
C HIS A 7 -4.74 -11.28 -15.88
N ALA A 8 -5.03 -9.99 -15.65
CA ALA A 8 -6.29 -9.55 -15.05
C ALA A 8 -7.51 -9.90 -15.93
N LEU A 9 -7.41 -9.73 -17.25
CA LEU A 9 -8.46 -10.12 -18.20
C LEU A 9 -8.68 -11.63 -18.21
N ALA A 10 -7.60 -12.42 -18.17
CA ALA A 10 -7.68 -13.87 -18.11
C ALA A 10 -8.33 -14.36 -16.80
N GLU A 11 -7.98 -13.75 -15.65
CA GLU A 11 -8.56 -14.07 -14.35
C GLU A 11 -10.06 -13.71 -14.29
N ALA A 12 -10.44 -12.57 -14.87
CA ALA A 12 -11.83 -12.14 -14.95
C ALA A 12 -12.65 -12.89 -16.03
N GLY A 13 -12.00 -13.63 -16.93
CA GLY A 13 -12.67 -14.34 -18.02
C GLY A 13 -13.28 -13.44 -19.09
N VAL A 14 -12.76 -12.21 -19.25
CA VAL A 14 -13.28 -11.21 -20.18
C VAL A 14 -12.21 -10.80 -21.20
N LYS A 15 -12.64 -10.40 -22.39
CA LYS A 15 -11.76 -9.85 -23.42
C LYS A 15 -11.65 -8.34 -23.31
N ARG A 16 -10.63 -7.78 -23.96
CA ARG A 16 -10.35 -6.35 -23.92
C ARG A 16 -11.45 -5.49 -24.57
N ASP A 17 -12.09 -6.00 -25.63
CA ASP A 17 -13.21 -5.36 -26.32
C ASP A 17 -14.52 -5.36 -25.52
N GLU A 18 -14.59 -6.17 -24.45
CA GLU A 18 -15.71 -6.18 -23.50
C GLU A 18 -15.54 -5.13 -22.39
N ILE A 19 -14.41 -4.42 -22.34
CA ILE A 19 -14.13 -3.38 -21.35
C ILE A 19 -14.65 -2.03 -21.86
N GLU A 20 -15.67 -1.49 -21.19
CA GLU A 20 -16.27 -0.20 -21.56
C GLU A 20 -15.38 1.01 -21.25
N ALA A 21 -14.59 0.94 -20.17
CA ALA A 21 -13.71 2.02 -19.74
C ALA A 21 -12.52 1.51 -18.93
N VAL A 22 -11.40 2.22 -19.01
CA VAL A 22 -10.16 1.93 -18.29
C VAL A 22 -9.71 3.16 -17.50
N GLY A 23 -9.47 2.97 -16.20
CA GLY A 23 -8.87 3.97 -15.33
C GLY A 23 -7.43 3.61 -14.93
N THR A 24 -6.56 4.62 -14.78
CA THR A 24 -5.22 4.44 -14.20
C THR A 24 -5.01 5.33 -12.97
N THR A 25 -4.26 4.81 -11.99
CA THR A 25 -3.89 5.53 -10.77
C THR A 25 -2.46 5.20 -10.32
N GLY A 26 -2.06 5.75 -9.17
CA GLY A 26 -0.70 5.61 -8.60
C GLY A 26 0.35 6.53 -9.25
N TYR A 27 1.60 6.35 -8.81
CA TYR A 27 2.77 7.08 -9.30
C TYR A 27 2.97 6.97 -10.82
N GLY A 28 2.64 5.82 -11.41
CA GLY A 28 2.80 5.55 -12.86
C GLY A 28 1.61 5.95 -13.74
N ARG A 29 0.54 6.53 -13.18
CA ARG A 29 -0.76 6.69 -13.85
C ARG A 29 -0.71 7.36 -15.22
N PHE A 30 0.12 8.38 -15.38
CA PHE A 30 0.21 9.12 -16.63
C PHE A 30 0.95 8.32 -17.71
N LEU A 31 2.03 7.64 -17.33
CA LEU A 31 2.81 6.82 -18.25
C LEU A 31 1.99 5.62 -18.72
N VAL A 32 1.37 4.90 -17.79
CA VAL A 32 0.52 3.75 -18.11
C VAL A 32 -0.75 4.20 -18.84
N GLY A 33 -1.40 5.26 -18.37
CA GLY A 33 -2.64 5.79 -18.96
C GLY A 33 -2.46 6.19 -20.41
N LYS A 34 -1.36 6.88 -20.75
CA LYS A 34 -1.02 7.19 -22.14
C LYS A 34 -0.74 5.92 -22.96
N ALA A 35 -0.01 4.96 -22.40
CA ALA A 35 0.37 3.74 -23.11
C ALA A 35 -0.84 2.83 -23.46
N ILE A 36 -1.93 2.91 -22.68
CA ILE A 36 -3.12 2.07 -22.88
C ILE A 36 -4.35 2.85 -23.34
N ASN A 37 -4.20 4.17 -23.56
CA ASN A 37 -5.27 5.11 -23.87
C ASN A 37 -6.42 5.05 -22.85
N ALA A 38 -6.09 5.21 -21.58
CA ALA A 38 -7.06 5.17 -20.49
C ALA A 38 -8.06 6.34 -20.54
N ASP A 39 -9.33 6.05 -20.27
CA ASP A 39 -10.44 7.01 -20.23
C ASP A 39 -10.38 7.93 -19.01
N LEU A 40 -9.80 7.43 -17.91
CA LEU A 40 -9.63 8.17 -16.67
C LEU A 40 -8.20 8.03 -16.14
N ILE A 41 -7.56 9.15 -15.83
CA ILE A 41 -6.27 9.18 -15.15
C ILE A 41 -6.46 9.92 -13.83
N GLN A 42 -6.55 9.18 -12.72
CA GLN A 42 -6.90 9.71 -11.40
C GLN A 42 -5.76 9.49 -10.40
N GLU A 43 -5.51 10.48 -9.54
CA GLU A 43 -4.52 10.31 -8.46
C GLU A 43 -5.00 9.32 -7.38
N GLU A 44 -4.07 8.74 -6.63
CA GLU A 44 -4.35 7.60 -5.76
C GLU A 44 -5.09 7.91 -4.46
N LEU A 45 -5.03 9.13 -3.92
CA LEU A 45 -5.75 9.52 -2.70
C LEU A 45 -7.25 9.35 -2.91
N THR A 46 -7.78 9.83 -4.04
CA THR A 46 -9.20 9.71 -4.40
C THR A 46 -9.60 8.26 -4.61
N VAL A 47 -8.78 7.51 -5.37
CA VAL A 47 -9.09 6.10 -5.70
C VAL A 47 -9.05 5.24 -4.44
N ASN A 48 -7.99 5.33 -3.64
CA ASN A 48 -7.83 4.57 -2.40
C ASN A 48 -8.90 4.95 -1.38
N SER A 49 -9.23 6.24 -1.24
CA SER A 49 -10.25 6.69 -0.30
C SER A 49 -11.63 6.14 -0.67
N LYS A 50 -12.04 6.29 -1.94
CA LYS A 50 -13.33 5.77 -2.43
C LYS A 50 -13.42 4.26 -2.35
N GLY A 51 -12.35 3.55 -2.74
CA GLY A 51 -12.30 2.09 -2.68
C GLY A 51 -12.36 1.58 -1.24
N ALA A 52 -11.55 2.15 -0.34
CA ALA A 52 -11.49 1.72 1.06
C ALA A 52 -12.84 1.91 1.79
N VAL A 53 -13.47 3.08 1.65
CA VAL A 53 -14.76 3.35 2.31
C VAL A 53 -15.91 2.56 1.68
N TYR A 54 -15.85 2.26 0.38
CA TYR A 54 -16.81 1.37 -0.26
C TYR A 54 -16.70 -0.04 0.29
N LEU A 55 -15.50 -0.61 0.34
CA LEU A 55 -15.26 -1.97 0.83
C LEU A 55 -15.55 -2.12 2.34
N ALA A 56 -15.43 -1.04 3.10
CA ALA A 56 -15.69 -1.02 4.54
C ALA A 56 -17.15 -0.67 4.90
N ASP A 57 -18.03 -0.42 3.93
CA ASP A 57 -19.40 0.08 4.14
C ASP A 57 -19.42 1.39 5.00
N ARG A 58 -18.50 2.31 4.68
CA ARG A 58 -18.29 3.60 5.36
C ARG A 58 -18.39 4.78 4.39
N GLN A 59 -19.23 4.66 3.37
CA GLN A 59 -19.41 5.72 2.37
C GLN A 59 -20.09 6.98 2.93
N HIS A 60 -20.70 6.90 4.11
CA HIS A 60 -21.36 8.02 4.78
C HIS A 60 -20.71 8.30 6.15
N GLY A 61 -20.61 9.57 6.50
CA GLY A 61 -19.99 10.05 7.72
C GLY A 61 -18.46 10.13 7.64
N PRO A 62 -17.80 10.34 8.79
CA PRO A 62 -16.34 10.45 8.86
C PRO A 62 -15.66 9.07 8.82
N ALA A 63 -14.57 8.99 8.08
CA ALA A 63 -13.66 7.85 8.05
C ALA A 63 -12.20 8.30 7.97
N THR A 64 -11.28 7.40 8.33
CA THR A 64 -9.84 7.60 8.15
C THR A 64 -9.29 6.43 7.36
N VAL A 65 -8.61 6.73 6.25
CA VAL A 65 -7.94 5.73 5.43
C VAL A 65 -6.44 5.83 5.68
N ILE A 66 -5.83 4.70 6.02
CA ILE A 66 -4.38 4.55 6.21
C ILE A 66 -3.87 3.67 5.09
N ASP A 67 -3.17 4.28 4.14
CA ASP A 67 -2.55 3.63 2.98
C ASP A 67 -1.07 3.42 3.28
N ILE A 68 -0.64 2.17 3.47
CA ILE A 68 0.76 1.81 3.71
C ILE A 68 1.31 1.16 2.44
N GLY A 69 1.96 1.97 1.61
CA GLY A 69 2.60 1.53 0.39
C GLY A 69 4.02 1.01 0.61
N GLY A 70 4.68 0.64 -0.49
CA GLY A 70 6.06 0.15 -0.45
C GLY A 70 7.09 1.24 -0.14
N MET A 71 6.88 2.46 -0.63
CA MET A 71 7.86 3.56 -0.50
C MET A 71 7.40 4.67 0.45
N ASP A 72 6.10 4.85 0.59
CA ASP A 72 5.46 5.89 1.38
C ASP A 72 4.25 5.33 2.14
N ASN A 73 3.71 6.15 3.04
CA ASN A 73 2.44 5.89 3.68
C ASN A 73 1.62 7.19 3.73
N LYS A 74 0.29 7.06 3.82
CA LYS A 74 -0.63 8.20 3.84
C LYS A 74 -1.72 7.96 4.86
N ALA A 75 -2.06 9.00 5.62
CA ALA A 75 -3.25 9.02 6.46
C ALA A 75 -4.18 10.10 5.91
N ILE A 76 -5.39 9.69 5.54
CA ILE A 76 -6.35 10.50 4.79
C ILE A 76 -7.64 10.56 5.60
N SER A 77 -8.09 11.77 5.93
CA SER A 77 -9.44 11.98 6.43
C SER A 77 -10.44 11.91 5.28
N VAL A 78 -11.59 11.29 5.50
CA VAL A 78 -12.64 11.13 4.50
C VAL A 78 -13.97 11.51 5.13
N MET A 79 -14.79 12.26 4.39
CA MET A 79 -16.16 12.59 4.78
C MET A 79 -17.08 12.25 3.61
N ASP A 80 -18.08 11.41 3.86
CA ASP A 80 -19.06 10.98 2.84
C ASP A 80 -18.40 10.46 1.55
N GLY A 81 -17.33 9.68 1.70
CA GLY A 81 -16.54 9.13 0.60
C GLY A 81 -15.69 10.13 -0.19
N ILE A 82 -15.60 11.38 0.28
CA ILE A 82 -14.78 12.44 -0.29
C ILE A 82 -13.51 12.59 0.56
N PRO A 83 -12.30 12.42 -0.02
CA PRO A 83 -11.06 12.65 0.69
C PRO A 83 -10.92 14.13 1.07
N GLY A 84 -10.60 14.37 2.34
CA GLY A 84 -10.32 15.67 2.92
C GLY A 84 -8.83 15.91 3.08
N THR A 85 -8.42 16.34 4.28
CA THR A 85 -7.00 16.53 4.59
C THR A 85 -6.26 15.19 4.64
N PHE A 86 -5.03 15.20 4.16
CA PHE A 86 -4.14 14.05 4.25
C PHE A 86 -2.76 14.48 4.74
N THR A 87 -2.07 13.53 5.36
CA THR A 87 -0.64 13.61 5.61
C THR A 87 0.04 12.42 4.95
N MET A 88 1.26 12.65 4.48
CA MET A 88 2.09 11.61 3.90
C MET A 88 3.31 11.42 4.79
N GLY A 89 3.49 10.21 5.30
CA GLY A 89 4.73 9.82 5.94
C GLY A 89 5.83 9.83 4.88
N GLY A 90 6.77 10.77 5.03
CA GLY A 90 7.75 11.12 4.01
C GLY A 90 8.65 9.96 3.57
N ILE A 91 9.41 10.22 2.49
CA ILE A 91 10.40 9.45 1.72
C ILE A 91 11.32 8.49 2.53
N CYS A 92 11.30 8.57 3.85
CA CYS A 92 12.00 7.67 4.74
C CYS A 92 11.37 6.27 4.75
N ALA A 93 12.11 5.30 4.23
CA ALA A 93 11.72 3.89 4.17
C ALA A 93 11.39 3.24 5.53
N GLY A 94 11.68 3.90 6.66
CA GLY A 94 11.44 3.36 8.01
C GLY A 94 9.97 3.19 8.36
N ALA A 95 9.07 3.90 7.69
CA ALA A 95 7.62 3.84 7.94
C ALA A 95 6.82 3.30 6.74
N SER A 96 7.46 2.59 5.80
CA SER A 96 6.80 2.01 4.63
C SER A 96 7.00 0.50 4.54
N GLY A 97 6.35 -0.14 3.58
CA GLY A 97 6.52 -1.57 3.29
C GLY A 97 7.98 -1.97 3.03
N ARG A 98 8.85 -1.03 2.61
CA ARG A 98 10.28 -1.28 2.46
C ARG A 98 10.96 -1.70 3.76
N PHE A 99 10.54 -1.16 4.91
CA PHE A 99 11.03 -1.61 6.20
C PHE A 99 10.68 -3.07 6.48
N LEU A 100 9.43 -3.45 6.18
CA LEU A 100 8.94 -4.82 6.35
C LEU A 100 9.68 -5.79 5.44
N GLU A 101 9.86 -5.43 4.16
CA GLU A 101 10.63 -6.23 3.19
C GLU A 101 12.07 -6.47 3.65
N MET A 102 12.76 -5.43 4.11
CA MET A 102 14.13 -5.55 4.61
C MET A 102 14.21 -6.39 5.88
N THR A 103 13.22 -6.26 6.76
CA THR A 103 13.12 -7.04 8.01
C THR A 103 12.89 -8.53 7.72
N ALA A 104 11.96 -8.86 6.82
CA ALA A 104 11.70 -10.23 6.39
C ALA A 104 12.97 -10.88 5.81
N LYS A 105 13.65 -10.17 4.90
CA LYS A 105 14.92 -10.63 4.32
C LYS A 105 16.02 -10.86 5.36
N ARG A 106 16.11 -10.00 6.39
CA ARG A 106 17.07 -10.16 7.50
C ARG A 106 16.77 -11.37 8.37
N LEU A 107 15.49 -11.67 8.57
CA LEU A 107 15.02 -12.83 9.33
C LEU A 107 15.05 -14.14 8.53
N GLY A 108 15.27 -14.07 7.22
CA GLY A 108 15.27 -15.25 6.34
C GLY A 108 13.88 -15.83 6.11
N VAL A 109 12.84 -14.99 6.14
CA VAL A 109 11.42 -15.36 5.95
C VAL A 109 10.79 -14.53 4.83
N GLU A 110 9.66 -14.99 4.32
CA GLU A 110 8.84 -14.22 3.39
C GLU A 110 8.09 -13.09 4.11
N ILE A 111 7.82 -11.99 3.41
CA ILE A 111 7.13 -10.83 4.01
C ILE A 111 5.74 -11.18 4.55
N THR A 112 5.06 -12.14 3.92
CA THR A 112 3.75 -12.65 4.32
C THR A 112 3.78 -13.42 5.64
N GLU A 113 4.95 -13.91 6.07
CA GLU A 113 5.13 -14.63 7.33
C GLU A 113 5.28 -13.68 8.53
N LEU A 114 5.61 -12.41 8.31
CA LEU A 114 5.82 -11.43 9.38
C LEU A 114 4.59 -11.28 10.28
N GLY A 115 3.38 -11.22 9.71
CA GLY A 115 2.14 -11.09 10.47
C GLY A 115 1.89 -12.28 11.42
N PRO A 116 1.85 -13.52 10.91
CA PRO A 116 1.74 -14.72 11.73
C PRO A 116 2.84 -14.86 12.79
N LEU A 117 4.10 -14.50 12.46
CA LEU A 117 5.21 -14.52 13.42
C LEU A 117 5.03 -13.47 14.52
N ALA A 118 4.60 -12.26 14.17
CA ALA A 118 4.36 -11.19 15.13
C ALA A 118 3.30 -11.59 16.18
N MET A 119 2.27 -12.35 15.79
CA MET A 119 1.24 -12.84 16.70
C MET A 119 1.72 -13.92 17.69
N LYS A 120 2.80 -14.65 17.36
CA LYS A 120 3.43 -15.64 18.25
C LYS A 120 4.45 -15.01 19.19
N GLY A 121 4.99 -13.85 18.82
CA GLY A 121 6.02 -13.15 19.57
C GLY A 121 5.50 -12.43 20.81
N ILE A 122 6.40 -12.11 21.73
CA ILE A 122 6.12 -11.25 22.88
C ILE A 122 6.84 -9.92 22.66
N GLY A 123 6.19 -9.01 21.93
CA GLY A 123 6.82 -7.78 21.42
C GLY A 123 7.49 -6.90 22.48
N ARG A 124 7.02 -6.93 23.74
CA ARG A 124 7.62 -6.20 24.86
C ARG A 124 9.08 -6.59 25.19
N HIS A 125 9.53 -7.76 24.76
CA HIS A 125 10.91 -8.22 25.01
C HIS A 125 11.91 -7.71 23.97
N VAL A 126 11.45 -7.12 22.87
CA VAL A 126 12.30 -6.59 21.79
C VAL A 126 12.03 -5.10 21.65
N PRO A 127 12.68 -4.25 22.46
CA PRO A 127 12.50 -2.80 22.37
C PRO A 127 13.04 -2.29 21.02
N MET A 128 12.17 -1.64 20.26
CA MET A 128 12.51 -1.00 18.98
C MET A 128 12.44 0.51 19.15
N ASN A 129 13.59 1.17 19.20
CA ASN A 129 13.69 2.57 19.64
C ASN A 129 14.03 3.52 18.49
N SER A 130 13.71 3.14 17.25
CA SER A 130 14.23 3.85 16.07
C SER A 130 13.25 3.88 14.91
N TYR A 131 12.88 5.10 14.54
CA TYR A 131 12.07 5.40 13.35
C TYR A 131 12.87 5.29 12.04
N CYS A 132 14.20 5.48 12.12
CA CYS A 132 15.09 5.34 10.97
C CYS A 132 15.29 3.87 10.62
N ILE A 133 15.09 3.49 9.35
CA ILE A 133 15.30 2.11 8.87
C ILE A 133 16.68 1.55 9.20
N VAL A 134 17.72 2.39 9.17
CA VAL A 134 19.09 1.98 9.47
C VAL A 134 19.21 1.54 10.94
N PHE A 135 18.76 2.39 11.87
CA PHE A 135 18.83 2.10 13.30
C PHE A 135 17.79 1.05 13.73
N GLY A 136 16.62 1.00 13.09
CA GLY A 136 15.64 -0.06 13.28
C GLY A 136 16.18 -1.42 12.87
N THR A 137 16.89 -1.50 11.73
CA THR A 137 17.56 -2.73 11.30
C THR A 137 18.69 -3.12 12.26
N GLN A 138 19.46 -2.16 12.80
CA GLN A 138 20.47 -2.45 13.82
C GLN A 138 19.84 -3.00 15.11
N SER A 139 18.72 -2.41 15.55
CA SER A 139 17.97 -2.88 16.72
C SER A 139 17.50 -4.31 16.53
N LEU A 140 16.99 -4.64 15.34
CA LEU A 140 16.61 -6.00 14.97
C LEU A 140 17.80 -6.97 15.05
N VAL A 141 18.94 -6.63 14.45
CA VAL A 141 20.14 -7.48 14.48
C VAL A 141 20.61 -7.71 15.91
N ASN A 142 20.64 -6.67 16.74
CA ASN A 142 21.06 -6.80 18.13
C ASN A 142 20.10 -7.66 18.96
N ALA A 143 18.80 -7.65 18.64
CA ALA A 143 17.81 -8.47 19.34
C ALA A 143 17.86 -9.97 18.95
N LEU A 144 18.50 -10.29 17.82
CA LEU A 144 18.67 -11.66 17.31
C LEU A 144 20.03 -12.26 17.68
N ALA A 145 20.97 -11.45 18.17
CA ALA A 145 22.28 -11.87 18.66
C ALA A 145 22.20 -12.37 20.10
#